data_AF-A0A382B6L8-F1
#
_entry.id   AF-A0A382B6L8-F1
#
_cell.length_a   1.000
_cell.length_b   1.000
_cell.length_c   1.000
_cell.angle_alpha   90.00
_cell.angle_beta   90.00
_cell.angle_gamma   90.00
#
_symmetry.space_group_name_H-M   'P 1'
#
loop_
_entity.id
_entity.type
_entity.pdbx_description
1 polymer ?
#
loop_
_entity_poly.entity_id
_entity_poly.type
_entity_poly.pdbx_seq_one_letter_code
_entity_poly.pdbx_strand_id
1 'polypeptide(L)'
;MGNIQSISYFIPELVVIATLVVAIIADLIYSDKNSYKVGYLVITGLVMASLVLWLSPPEETTPIFLNTIVVDPFSRIFKFVFYLATLIVVLMSINSDELKSVRTGEYYTLMAVMV
;
A
#
# COMPACT_ATOMS: atom_id res chain seq x y z
N MET A 1 11.04 7.10 23.17
CA MET A 1 10.80 8.00 22.02
C MET A 1 9.49 8.73 22.23
N GLY A 2 9.40 10.00 21.83
CA GLY A 2 8.10 10.68 21.76
C GLY A 2 7.30 10.23 20.52
N ASN A 3 5.97 10.29 20.57
CA ASN A 3 5.09 9.83 19.49
C ASN A 3 5.38 10.51 18.14
N ILE A 4 5.80 11.77 18.16
CA ILE A 4 6.18 12.52 16.94
C ILE A 4 7.40 11.89 16.25
N GLN A 5 8.37 11.41 17.03
CA GLN A 5 9.57 10.78 16.49
C GLN A 5 9.27 9.38 15.94
N SER A 6 8.29 8.68 16.52
CA SER A 6 7.80 7.38 16.02
C SER A 6 7.19 7.47 14.61
N ILE A 7 6.68 8.63 14.19
CA ILE A 7 6.10 8.81 12.85
C ILE A 7 7.14 8.59 11.74
N SER A 8 8.41 8.94 11.97
CA SER A 8 9.48 8.75 10.98
C SER A 8 9.70 7.28 10.62
N TYR A 9 9.36 6.37 11.53
CA TYR A 9 9.49 4.92 11.36
C TYR A 9 8.26 4.30 10.68
N PHE A 10 7.17 5.06 10.55
CA PHE A 10 5.88 4.65 10.00
C PHE A 10 5.61 5.29 8.62
N ILE A 11 6.64 5.85 7.98
CA ILE A 11 6.51 6.53 6.68
C ILE A 11 6.02 5.58 5.57
N PRO A 12 6.54 4.34 5.41
CA PRO A 12 6.06 3.42 4.37
C PRO A 12 4.55 3.20 4.43
N GLU A 13 4.00 3.03 5.63
CA GLU A 13 2.57 2.84 5.87
C GLU A 13 1.77 4.10 5.55
N LEU A 14 2.30 5.28 5.90
CA LEU A 14 1.67 6.55 5.52
C LEU A 14 1.57 6.71 3.99
N VAL A 15 2.55 6.20 3.23
CA VAL A 15 2.49 6.21 1.76
C VAL A 15 1.38 5.29 1.25
N VAL A 16 1.21 4.11 1.83
CA VAL A 16 0.10 3.20 1.47
C VAL A 16 -1.25 3.83 1.80
N ILE A 17 -1.40 4.42 2.99
CA ILE A 17 -2.63 5.12 3.40
C ILE A 17 -2.93 6.30 2.47
N ALA A 18 -1.92 7.10 2.12
CA ALA A 18 -2.09 8.20 1.18
C ALA A 18 -2.53 7.69 -0.21
N THR A 19 -1.93 6.60 -0.68
CA THR A 19 -2.32 5.94 -1.94
C THR A 19 -3.78 5.49 -1.89
N LEU A 20 -4.21 4.90 -0.78
CA LEU A 20 -5.59 4.46 -0.57
C LEU A 20 -6.57 5.64 -0.62
N VAL A 21 -6.27 6.75 0.05
CA VAL A 21 -7.13 7.95 0.02
C VAL A 21 -7.22 8.50 -1.41
N VAL A 22 -6.10 8.56 -2.12
CA VAL A 22 -6.07 8.98 -3.53
C VAL A 22 -6.85 8.02 -4.42
N ALA A 23 -6.76 6.71 -4.18
CA ALA A 23 -7.49 5.69 -4.91
C ALA A 23 -9.02 5.81 -4.70
N ILE A 24 -9.47 6.06 -3.47
CA ILE A 24 -10.90 6.32 -3.17
C ILE A 24 -11.40 7.56 -3.90
N ILE A 25 -10.65 8.66 -3.82
CA ILE A 25 -11.01 9.90 -4.51
C ILE A 25 -11.04 9.69 -6.03
N ALA A 26 -10.06 8.95 -6.57
CA ALA A 26 -10.00 8.62 -7.98
C ALA A 26 -11.17 7.74 -8.42
N ASP A 27 -11.55 6.72 -7.64
CA ASP A 27 -12.71 5.88 -7.95
C ASP A 27 -14.02 6.69 -7.94
N LEU A 28 -14.16 7.65 -7.02
CA LEU A 28 -15.34 8.53 -6.97
C LEU A 28 -15.45 9.45 -8.21
N ILE A 29 -14.31 9.84 -8.78
CA ILE A 29 -14.25 10.74 -9.95
C ILE A 29 -14.35 9.95 -11.27
N TYR A 30 -13.81 8.74 -11.35
CA TYR A 30 -13.78 7.95 -12.57
C TYR A 30 -15.10 7.20 -12.80
N SER A 31 -15.68 7.37 -13.99
CA SER A 31 -16.79 6.53 -14.47
C SER A 31 -16.31 5.10 -14.78
N ASP A 32 -17.21 4.11 -14.73
CA ASP A 32 -16.98 2.65 -14.89
C ASP A 32 -15.93 2.29 -15.95
N LYS A 33 -15.92 2.98 -17.10
CA LYS A 33 -15.01 2.72 -18.22
C LYS A 33 -13.53 3.01 -17.92
N ASN A 34 -13.24 3.88 -16.95
CA ASN A 34 -11.88 4.28 -16.55
C ASN A 34 -11.45 3.69 -15.21
N SER A 35 -12.28 2.84 -14.60
CA SER A 35 -12.06 2.29 -13.25
C SER A 35 -10.76 1.48 -13.14
N TYR A 36 -10.27 0.92 -14.25
CA TYR A 36 -8.98 0.22 -14.33
C TYR A 36 -7.75 1.12 -14.02
N LYS A 37 -7.88 2.45 -14.17
CA LYS A 37 -6.80 3.41 -13.86
C LYS A 37 -6.46 3.45 -12.38
N VAL A 38 -7.42 3.11 -11.52
CA VAL A 38 -7.21 3.01 -10.07
C VAL A 38 -6.21 1.88 -9.76
N GLY A 39 -6.24 0.78 -10.51
CA GLY A 39 -5.25 -0.30 -10.36
C GLY A 39 -3.82 0.16 -10.62
N TYR A 40 -3.60 1.01 -11.63
CA TYR A 40 -2.28 1.60 -11.88
C TYR A 40 -1.84 2.55 -10.75
N LEU A 41 -2.77 3.31 -10.16
CA LEU A 41 -2.47 4.16 -8.99
C LEU A 41 -2.07 3.33 -7.76
N VAL A 42 -2.73 2.19 -7.54
CA VAL A 42 -2.38 1.28 -6.45
C VAL A 42 -1.00 0.65 -6.68
N ILE A 43 -0.68 0.24 -7.91
CA ILE A 43 0.65 -0.27 -8.25
C ILE A 43 1.73 0.79 -7.98
N THR A 44 1.54 2.03 -8.44
CA THR A 44 2.54 3.09 -8.23
C THR A 44 2.72 3.39 -6.76
N GLY A 45 1.63 3.41 -5.97
CA GLY A 45 1.72 3.59 -4.52
C GLY A 45 2.44 2.46 -3.80
N LEU A 46 2.19 1.19 -4.16
CA LEU A 46 2.88 0.04 -3.59
C LEU A 46 4.37 0.01 -3.94
N VAL A 47 4.74 0.38 -5.16
CA VAL A 47 6.14 0.52 -5.59
C VAL A 47 6.83 1.64 -4.80
N MET A 48 6.16 2.78 -4.63
CA MET A 48 6.67 3.90 -3.82
C MET A 48 6.85 3.50 -2.36
N ALA A 49 5.87 2.83 -1.73
CA ALA A 49 5.97 2.35 -0.36
C ALA A 49 7.12 1.34 -0.19
N SER A 50 7.31 0.45 -1.16
CA SER A 50 8.42 -0.51 -1.19
C SER A 50 9.78 0.18 -1.29
N LEU A 51 9.89 1.21 -2.15
CA LEU A 51 11.12 2.01 -2.29
C LEU A 51 11.45 2.76 -1.00
N VAL A 52 10.46 3.38 -0.36
CA VAL A 52 10.63 4.06 0.93
C VAL A 52 11.10 3.08 2.00
N LEU A 53 10.46 1.90 2.10
CA LEU A 53 10.87 0.85 3.03
C LEU A 53 12.30 0.34 2.79
N TRP A 54 12.74 0.30 1.52
CA TRP A 54 14.09 -0.11 1.15
C TRP A 54 15.15 0.95 1.49
N LEU A 55 14.82 2.24 1.31
CA LEU A 55 15.69 3.36 1.67
C LEU A 55 15.77 3.61 3.17
N SER A 56 14.76 3.19 3.93
CA SER A 56 14.80 3.25 5.40
C SER A 56 15.95 2.38 5.93
N PRO A 57 16.87 2.93 6.75
CA PRO A 57 18.02 2.19 7.27
C PRO A 57 17.59 0.88 7.94
N PRO A 58 18.33 -0.23 7.81
CA PRO A 58 18.05 -1.44 8.58
C PRO A 58 18.18 -1.11 10.06
N GLU A 59 17.04 -1.11 10.75
CA GLU A 59 16.96 -0.66 12.12
C GLU A 59 17.24 -1.80 13.10
N GLU A 60 17.90 -1.43 14.19
CA GLU A 60 17.80 -2.17 15.45
C GLU A 60 16.32 -2.30 15.85
N THR A 61 16.00 -3.31 16.66
CA THR A 61 14.64 -3.54 17.16
C THR A 61 14.13 -2.30 17.90
N THR A 62 13.28 -1.48 17.28
CA THR A 62 12.80 -0.23 17.87
C THR A 62 11.32 -0.33 18.23
N PRO A 63 10.97 -0.19 19.51
CA PRO A 63 9.58 -0.01 19.90
C PRO A 63 9.12 1.42 19.62
N ILE A 64 8.00 1.54 18.92
CA ILE A 64 7.37 2.82 18.56
C ILE A 64 5.98 2.95 19.22
N PHE A 65 5.48 4.19 19.34
CA PHE A 65 4.18 4.52 19.94
C PHE A 65 3.95 3.86 21.30
N LEU A 66 4.74 4.25 22.30
CA LEU A 66 4.64 3.71 23.67
C LEU A 66 4.76 2.17 23.73
N ASN A 67 5.61 1.60 22.87
CA ASN A 67 5.87 0.15 22.82
C ASN A 67 4.67 -0.70 22.37
N THR A 68 3.72 -0.08 21.64
CA THR A 68 2.55 -0.76 21.06
C THR A 68 2.91 -1.52 19.79
N ILE A 69 3.87 -0.99 19.02
CA ILE A 69 4.33 -1.59 17.76
C ILE A 69 5.85 -1.72 17.85
N VAL A 70 6.37 -2.85 17.37
CA VAL A 70 7.81 -3.09 17.30
C VAL A 70 8.21 -3.17 15.83
N VAL A 71 9.17 -2.33 15.44
CA VAL A 71 9.78 -2.38 14.10
C VAL A 71 11.06 -3.19 14.22
N ASP A 72 11.11 -4.31 13.52
CA ASP A 72 12.26 -5.20 13.49
C ASP A 72 12.53 -5.72 12.06
N PRO A 73 13.70 -6.34 11.82
CA PRO A 73 14.02 -6.91 10.51
C PRO A 73 13.01 -7.96 10.04
N PHE A 74 12.35 -8.66 10.96
CA PHE A 74 11.34 -9.68 10.64
C PHE A 74 10.07 -9.04 10.06
N SER A 75 9.49 -8.07 10.75
CA SER A 75 8.37 -7.24 10.31
C SER A 75 8.67 -6.60 8.95
N ARG A 76 9.89 -6.12 8.73
CA ARG A 76 10.31 -5.58 7.43
C ARG A 76 10.21 -6.60 6.29
N ILE A 77 10.66 -7.84 6.50
CA ILE A 77 10.55 -8.91 5.50
C ILE A 77 9.08 -9.16 5.16
N PHE A 78 8.22 -9.28 6.18
CA PHE A 78 6.79 -9.51 5.96
C PHE A 78 6.10 -8.37 5.21
N LYS A 79 6.47 -7.10 5.48
CA LYS A 79 5.98 -5.95 4.71
C LYS A 79 6.32 -6.08 3.22
N PHE A 80 7.57 -6.45 2.88
CA PHE A 80 7.94 -6.69 1.49
C PHE A 80 7.14 -7.84 0.86
N VAL A 81 6.92 -8.93 1.61
CA VAL A 81 6.12 -10.07 1.12
C VAL A 81 4.68 -9.63 0.83
N PHE A 82 4.04 -8.87 1.72
CA PHE A 82 2.68 -8.38 1.50
C PHE A 82 2.60 -7.38 0.34
N TYR A 83 3.56 -6.46 0.23
CA TYR A 83 3.60 -5.49 -0.87
C TYR A 83 3.74 -6.20 -2.22
N LEU A 84 4.64 -7.19 -2.30
CA LEU A 84 4.88 -7.96 -3.51
C LEU A 84 3.69 -8.85 -3.86
N ALA A 85 3.10 -9.54 -2.88
CA ALA A 85 1.92 -10.38 -3.08
C ALA A 85 0.76 -9.56 -3.65
N THR A 86 0.44 -8.43 -3.05
CA THR A 86 -0.64 -7.55 -3.52
C THR A 86 -0.32 -6.95 -4.88
N LEU A 87 0.93 -6.58 -5.15
CA LEU A 87 1.35 -6.10 -6.47
C LEU A 87 1.11 -7.16 -7.56
N ILE A 88 1.44 -8.43 -7.30
CA ILE A 88 1.16 -9.53 -8.24
C ILE A 88 -0.34 -9.69 -8.46
N VAL A 89 -1.14 -9.69 -7.38
CA VAL A 89 -2.60 -9.84 -7.50
C VAL A 89 -3.20 -8.70 -8.31
N VAL A 90 -2.79 -7.45 -8.07
CA VAL A 90 -3.27 -6.28 -8.82
C VAL A 90 -2.87 -6.38 -10.30
N LEU A 91 -1.63 -6.78 -10.62
CA LEU A 91 -1.18 -6.97 -12.00
C LEU A 91 -1.97 -8.06 -12.74
N MET A 92 -2.23 -9.19 -12.08
CA MET A 92 -3.05 -10.27 -12.64
C MET A 92 -4.49 -9.81 -12.84
N SER A 93 -5.04 -9.06 -11.88
CA SER A 93 -6.43 -8.59 -11.92
C SER A 93 -6.71 -7.58 -13.05
N ILE A 94 -5.73 -6.72 -13.39
CA ILE A 94 -5.86 -5.77 -14.52
C ILE A 94 -6.06 -6.49 -15.86
N ASN A 95 -5.43 -7.66 -16.06
CA ASN A 95 -5.53 -8.42 -17.31
C ASN A 95 -6.67 -9.46 -17.30
N SER A 96 -7.45 -9.54 -16.22
CA SER A 96 -8.52 -10.53 -16.11
C SER A 96 -9.76 -10.08 -16.88
N ASP A 97 -10.20 -10.91 -17.83
CA ASP A 97 -11.40 -10.65 -18.64
C ASP A 97 -12.70 -10.66 -17.80
N GLU A 98 -12.72 -11.41 -16.70
CA GLU A 98 -13.84 -11.47 -15.75
C GLU A 98 -14.14 -10.09 -15.14
N LEU A 99 -13.09 -9.31 -14.84
CA LEU A 99 -13.21 -8.00 -14.22
C LEU A 99 -13.52 -6.87 -15.21
N LYS A 100 -13.48 -7.12 -16.53
CA LYS A 100 -13.83 -6.09 -17.54
C LYS A 100 -15.31 -5.71 -17.54
N SER A 101 -16.16 -6.59 -17.01
CA SER A 101 -17.62 -6.41 -16.98
C SER A 101 -18.14 -5.68 -15.73
N VAL A 102 -17.28 -5.44 -14.74
CA VAL A 102 -17.64 -4.92 -13.40
C VAL A 102 -16.84 -3.64 -13.09
N ARG A 103 -17.36 -2.79 -12.19
CA ARG A 103 -16.62 -1.64 -11.68
C ARG A 103 -15.42 -2.10 -10.84
N THR A 104 -14.21 -1.84 -11.32
CA THR A 104 -12.97 -2.44 -10.75
C THR A 104 -12.25 -1.58 -9.72
N GLY A 105 -12.60 -0.31 -9.60
CA GLY A 105 -11.89 0.65 -8.75
C GLY A 105 -12.13 0.43 -7.26
N GLU A 106 -13.34 0.02 -6.85
CA GLU A 106 -13.60 -0.45 -5.48
C GLU A 106 -12.74 -1.67 -5.15
N TYR A 107 -12.64 -2.62 -6.08
CA TYR A 107 -11.81 -3.81 -5.90
C TYR A 107 -10.33 -3.45 -5.66
N TYR A 108 -9.74 -2.57 -6.49
CA TYR A 108 -8.35 -2.15 -6.31
C TYR A 108 -8.13 -1.37 -5.01
N THR A 109 -9.12 -0.56 -4.62
CA THR A 109 -9.08 0.16 -3.35
C THR A 109 -9.09 -0.80 -2.16
N LEU A 110 -9.96 -1.82 -2.18
CA LEU A 110 -10.00 -2.85 -1.13
C LEU A 110 -8.70 -3.65 -1.06
N MET A 111 -8.08 -3.94 -2.21
CA MET A 111 -6.76 -4.59 -2.23
C MET A 111 -5.68 -3.73 -1.56
N ALA A 112 -5.73 -2.41 -1.73
CA ALA A 112 -4.81 -1.48 -1.06
C ALA A 112 -5.07 -1.38 0.46
N VAL A 113 -6.31 -1.59 0.93
CA VAL A 113 -6.66 -1.63 2.36
C VAL A 113 -6.07 -2.85 3.07
N MET A 114 -5.89 -3.97 2.35
CA MET A 114 -5.42 -5.23 2.93
C MET A 114 -3.92 -5.24 3.30
N VAL A 115 -3.18 -4.19 2.94
CA VAL A 115 -1.73 -4.06 3.05
C VAL A 115 -1.35 -2.91 3.97
#